data_AF-A0A7C6M7G0-F1
#
_entry.id   AF-A0A7C6M7G0-F1
#
_cell.length_a   1.000
_cell.length_b   1.000
_cell.length_c   1.000
_cell.angle_alpha   90.00
_cell.angle_beta   90.00
_cell.angle_gamma   90.00
#
_symmetry.space_group_name_H-M   'P 1'
#
loop_
_entity.id
_entity.type
_entity.pdbx_description
1 polymer ?
#
loop_
_entity_poly.entity_id
_entity_poly.type
_entity_poly.pdbx_seq_one_letter_code
_entity_poly.pdbx_strand_id
1 'polypeptide(L)'
;MKIINVYLIPTSYINKEEVELLLRQQLQVELELYFNKDNIGELTIYGSSDLIGNLYTFSRIMESDFATPLLIVMVPRFDDNFLKLIKESPVKSGVYSAYDLLIKLNYINNYQFPDIFNEIDKELLDTARAFIECGLNASAASRMLYIHRNTFNYRLKKFIDITKIDIRLVNNAFFVYLLLSR
;
A
#
# COMPACT_ATOMS: atom_id res chain seq x y z
N MET A 1 -11.09 -1.86 -14.80
CA MET A 1 -10.66 -3.09 -14.11
C MET A 1 -9.93 -2.66 -12.84
N LYS A 2 -10.27 -3.21 -11.67
CA LYS A 2 -9.56 -2.88 -10.43
C LYS A 2 -8.21 -3.61 -10.45
N ILE A 3 -7.13 -2.87 -10.22
CA ILE A 3 -5.77 -3.40 -10.14
C ILE A 3 -5.39 -3.37 -8.66
N ILE A 4 -4.87 -4.48 -8.15
CA ILE A 4 -4.42 -4.60 -6.78
C ILE A 4 -2.98 -5.10 -6.79
N ASN A 5 -2.08 -4.30 -6.25
CA ASN A 5 -0.67 -4.62 -6.13
C ASN A 5 -0.42 -5.20 -4.74
N VAL A 6 0.35 -6.28 -4.66
CA VAL A 6 0.59 -7.02 -3.43
C VAL A 6 2.06 -7.41 -3.34
N TYR A 7 2.69 -7.12 -2.20
CA TYR A 7 3.98 -7.70 -1.85
C TYR A 7 3.79 -9.01 -1.10
N LEU A 8 4.53 -10.05 -1.51
CA LEU A 8 4.63 -11.34 -0.84
C LEU A 8 6.03 -11.45 -0.24
N ILE A 9 6.14 -11.35 1.08
CA ILE A 9 7.42 -11.27 1.78
C ILE A 9 7.59 -12.54 2.61
N PRO A 10 8.39 -13.50 2.13
CA PRO A 10 8.60 -14.74 2.85
C PRO A 10 9.61 -14.58 3.98
N THR A 11 9.41 -15.32 5.07
CA THR A 11 10.39 -15.41 6.17
C THR A 11 11.50 -16.42 5.92
N SER A 12 11.34 -17.26 4.89
CA SER A 12 12.21 -18.37 4.54
C SER A 12 12.26 -18.55 3.02
N TYR A 13 13.06 -19.51 2.54
CA TYR A 13 13.05 -19.89 1.13
C TYR A 13 11.65 -20.32 0.68
N ILE A 14 11.27 -19.94 -0.54
CA ILE A 14 10.01 -20.36 -1.19
C ILE A 14 10.30 -20.96 -2.56
N ASN A 15 9.52 -21.99 -2.92
CA ASN A 15 9.45 -22.46 -4.29
C ASN A 15 8.52 -21.53 -5.10
N LYS A 16 9.10 -20.79 -6.05
CA LYS A 16 8.40 -19.76 -6.82
C LYS A 16 7.28 -20.33 -7.70
N GLU A 17 7.50 -21.51 -8.27
CA GLU A 17 6.53 -22.20 -9.13
C GLU A 17 5.32 -22.69 -8.33
N GLU A 18 5.55 -23.25 -7.14
CA GLU A 18 4.48 -23.67 -6.23
C GLU A 18 3.64 -22.49 -5.75
N VAL A 19 4.30 -21.38 -5.36
CA VAL A 19 3.60 -20.14 -4.96
C VAL A 19 2.72 -19.62 -6.08
N GLU A 20 3.23 -19.55 -7.31
CA GLU A 20 2.47 -19.08 -8.46
C GLU A 20 1.27 -20.01 -8.74
N LEU A 21 1.48 -21.32 -8.73
CA LEU A 21 0.43 -22.31 -8.96
C LEU A 21 -0.69 -22.19 -7.93
N LEU A 22 -0.33 -22.09 -6.64
CA LEU A 22 -1.29 -21.94 -5.55
C LEU A 22 -2.06 -20.62 -5.66
N LEU A 23 -1.40 -19.50 -5.96
CA LEU A 23 -2.07 -18.22 -6.14
C LEU A 23 -3.08 -18.27 -7.28
N ARG A 24 -2.70 -18.86 -8.43
CA ARG A 24 -3.61 -19.02 -9.57
C ARG A 24 -4.82 -19.89 -9.21
N GLN A 25 -4.62 -20.97 -8.44
CA GLN A 25 -5.71 -21.83 -7.97
C GLN A 25 -6.65 -21.13 -6.97
N GLN A 26 -6.10 -20.38 -6.02
CA GLN A 26 -6.88 -19.72 -4.97
C GLN A 26 -7.61 -18.47 -5.46
N LEU A 27 -6.96 -17.66 -6.30
CA LEU A 27 -7.48 -16.36 -6.69
C LEU A 27 -8.46 -16.43 -7.87
N GLN A 28 -8.26 -17.38 -8.79
CA GLN A 28 -9.12 -17.58 -9.97
C GLN A 28 -9.37 -16.31 -10.80
N VAL A 29 -8.38 -15.41 -10.83
CA VAL A 29 -8.39 -14.16 -11.59
C VAL A 29 -7.09 -14.02 -12.36
N GLU A 30 -7.09 -13.12 -13.34
CA GLU A 30 -5.87 -12.76 -14.05
C GLU A 30 -4.89 -12.11 -13.07
N LEU A 31 -3.65 -12.62 -13.08
CA LEU A 31 -2.57 -12.16 -12.22
C LEU A 31 -1.22 -12.26 -12.92
N GLU A 32 -0.32 -11.38 -12.51
CA GLU A 32 1.10 -11.37 -12.84
C GLU A 32 1.89 -11.45 -11.54
N LEU A 33 2.89 -12.33 -11.50
CA LEU A 33 3.78 -12.49 -10.35
C LEU A 33 5.23 -12.41 -10.81
N TYR A 34 5.98 -11.51 -10.20
CA TYR A 34 7.42 -11.38 -10.38
C TYR A 34 8.13 -11.51 -9.04
N PHE A 35 9.30 -12.14 -9.01
CA PHE A 35 10.15 -12.14 -7.82
C PHE A 35 11.37 -11.27 -8.05
N ASN A 36 11.53 -10.25 -7.21
CA ASN A 36 12.68 -9.36 -7.27
C ASN A 36 13.95 -10.04 -6.70
N LYS A 37 15.08 -9.31 -6.77
CA LYS A 37 16.41 -9.76 -6.32
C LYS A 37 16.46 -10.21 -4.84
N ASP A 38 15.51 -9.75 -4.02
CA ASP A 38 15.44 -10.06 -2.60
C ASP A 38 14.43 -11.20 -2.31
N ASN A 39 14.02 -11.94 -3.34
CA ASN A 39 13.00 -13.00 -3.29
C ASN A 39 11.64 -12.53 -2.76
N ILE A 40 11.31 -11.25 -2.92
CA ILE A 40 9.97 -10.73 -2.61
C ILE A 40 9.11 -10.82 -3.87
N GLY A 41 7.91 -11.36 -3.71
CA GLY A 41 6.92 -11.45 -4.78
C GLY A 41 6.20 -10.12 -4.96
N GLU A 42 6.17 -9.64 -6.20
CA GLU A 42 5.37 -8.51 -6.68
C GLU A 42 4.22 -9.10 -7.48
N LEU A 43 3.05 -9.16 -6.84
CA LEU A 43 1.84 -9.76 -7.37
C LEU A 43 0.87 -8.64 -7.79
N THR A 44 0.57 -8.58 -9.08
CA THR A 44 -0.46 -7.69 -9.66
C THR A 44 -1.69 -8.52 -9.96
N ILE A 45 -2.85 -8.09 -9.46
CA ILE A 45 -4.11 -8.83 -9.58
C ILE A 45 -5.13 -7.98 -10.33
N TYR A 46 -5.73 -8.54 -11.36
CA TYR A 46 -6.66 -7.88 -12.25
C TYR A 46 -8.08 -8.44 -12.03
N GLY A 47 -8.95 -7.69 -11.34
CA GLY A 47 -10.32 -8.16 -11.07
C GLY A 47 -10.94 -7.62 -9.77
N SER A 48 -12.19 -8.02 -9.50
CA SER A 48 -12.99 -7.53 -8.38
C SER A 48 -13.59 -8.62 -7.48
N SER A 49 -12.93 -9.78 -7.36
CA SER A 49 -13.36 -10.88 -6.48
C SER A 49 -12.99 -10.61 -5.00
N ASP A 50 -13.48 -11.47 -4.10
CA ASP A 50 -13.16 -11.48 -2.65
C ASP A 50 -11.68 -11.84 -2.42
N LEU A 51 -10.81 -10.88 -2.75
CA LEU A 51 -9.37 -11.06 -2.78
C LEU A 51 -8.81 -11.31 -1.37
N ILE A 52 -9.32 -10.57 -0.38
CA ILE A 52 -8.77 -10.58 0.97
C ILE A 52 -8.95 -11.96 1.58
N GLY A 53 -10.15 -12.54 1.49
CA GLY A 53 -10.42 -13.90 1.98
C GLY A 53 -9.49 -14.93 1.33
N ASN A 54 -9.31 -14.86 0.01
CA ASN A 54 -8.45 -15.81 -0.71
C ASN A 54 -6.96 -15.63 -0.36
N LEU A 55 -6.48 -14.40 -0.18
CA LEU A 55 -5.13 -14.13 0.28
C LEU A 55 -4.91 -14.63 1.72
N TYR A 56 -5.92 -14.54 2.60
CA TYR A 56 -5.84 -15.12 3.94
C TYR A 56 -5.75 -16.65 3.89
N THR A 57 -6.55 -17.30 3.05
CA THR A 57 -6.48 -18.75 2.84
C THR A 57 -5.11 -19.16 2.31
N PHE A 58 -4.61 -18.46 1.29
CA PHE A 58 -3.27 -18.66 0.74
C PHE A 58 -2.18 -18.48 1.80
N SER A 59 -2.22 -17.40 2.58
CA SER A 59 -1.28 -17.15 3.67
C SER A 59 -1.27 -18.29 4.69
N ARG A 60 -2.44 -18.84 5.02
CA ARG A 60 -2.57 -19.97 5.96
C ARG A 60 -1.98 -21.26 5.40
N ILE A 61 -2.25 -21.58 4.14
CA ILE A 61 -1.68 -22.76 3.46
C ILE A 61 -0.15 -22.68 3.47
N MET A 62 0.42 -21.53 3.12
CA MET A 62 1.87 -21.33 3.12
C MET A 62 2.49 -21.53 4.51
N GLU A 63 1.80 -21.09 5.56
CA GLU A 63 2.24 -21.28 6.94
C GLU A 63 2.10 -22.74 7.40
N SER A 64 0.94 -23.39 7.17
CA SER A 64 0.65 -24.73 7.70
C SER A 64 1.30 -25.86 6.91
N ASP A 65 1.29 -25.76 5.58
CA ASP A 65 1.62 -26.88 4.70
C ASP A 65 3.07 -26.78 4.20
N PHE A 66 3.58 -25.54 4.07
CA PHE A 66 4.91 -25.25 3.55
C PHE A 66 5.88 -24.69 4.59
N ALA A 67 5.45 -24.57 5.85
CA ALA A 67 6.24 -24.00 6.96
C ALA A 67 6.89 -22.64 6.61
N THR A 68 6.23 -21.85 5.75
CA THR A 68 6.75 -20.59 5.22
C THR A 68 5.74 -19.47 5.48
N PRO A 69 5.76 -18.87 6.68
CA PRO A 69 4.98 -17.68 6.97
C PRO A 69 5.24 -16.58 5.94
N LEU A 70 4.17 -15.96 5.46
CA LEU A 70 4.22 -14.86 4.50
C LEU A 70 3.63 -13.61 5.13
N LEU A 71 4.34 -12.50 5.02
CA LEU A 71 3.74 -11.18 5.13
C LEU A 71 3.24 -10.77 3.75
N ILE A 72 1.93 -10.63 3.63
CA ILE A 72 1.23 -10.22 2.42
C ILE A 72 0.72 -8.80 2.62
N VAL A 73 1.18 -7.86 1.79
CA VAL A 73 0.82 -6.44 1.94
C VAL A 73 0.24 -5.91 0.64
N MET A 74 -1.03 -5.50 0.67
CA MET A 74 -1.68 -4.80 -0.44
C MET A 74 -1.22 -3.34 -0.45
N VAL A 75 -0.70 -2.89 -1.58
CA VAL A 75 -0.06 -1.59 -1.74
C VAL A 75 -0.69 -0.80 -2.90
N PRO A 76 -0.69 0.55 -2.82
CA PRO A 76 -1.16 1.37 -3.94
C PRO A 76 -0.25 1.22 -5.17
N ARG A 77 1.05 1.02 -4.95
CA ARG A 77 2.07 0.82 -5.99
C ARG A 77 3.25 0.03 -5.44
N PHE A 78 4.03 -0.57 -6.35
CA PHE A 78 5.37 -1.02 -6.02
C PHE A 78 6.30 0.19 -5.92
N ASP A 79 7.06 0.27 -4.82
CA ASP A 79 7.89 1.41 -4.47
C ASP A 79 9.01 0.96 -3.53
N ASP A 80 10.26 1.27 -3.85
CA ASP A 80 11.43 0.82 -3.09
C ASP A 80 11.42 1.33 -1.64
N ASN A 81 10.91 2.56 -1.40
CA ASN A 81 10.83 3.08 -0.04
C ASN A 81 9.76 2.36 0.77
N PHE A 82 8.62 2.05 0.13
CA PHE A 82 7.59 1.24 0.74
C PHE A 82 8.08 -0.19 1.00
N LEU A 83 8.83 -0.77 0.07
CA LEU A 83 9.41 -2.08 0.22
C LEU A 83 10.42 -2.12 1.38
N LYS A 84 11.29 -1.11 1.50
CA LYS A 84 12.24 -0.97 2.63
C LYS A 84 11.49 -0.96 3.97
N LEU A 85 10.44 -0.16 4.06
CA LEU A 85 9.57 -0.08 5.23
C LEU A 85 9.02 -1.46 5.62
N ILE A 86 8.46 -2.20 4.67
CA ILE A 86 7.83 -3.48 4.97
C ILE A 86 8.89 -4.55 5.33
N LYS A 87 10.04 -4.58 4.66
CA LYS A 87 11.10 -5.57 4.97
C LYS A 87 11.62 -5.43 6.41
N GLU A 88 11.82 -4.19 6.84
CA GLU A 88 12.32 -3.85 8.18
C GLU A 88 11.22 -3.95 9.25
N SER A 89 9.97 -4.22 8.86
CA SER A 89 8.84 -4.43 9.76
C SER A 89 9.10 -5.58 10.75
N PRO A 90 8.78 -5.42 12.05
CA PRO A 90 8.71 -6.52 13.00
C PRO A 90 7.57 -7.50 12.72
N VAL A 91 6.55 -7.11 11.93
CA VAL A 91 5.50 -8.02 11.49
C VAL A 91 6.07 -8.92 10.40
N LYS A 92 5.96 -10.24 10.57
CA LYS A 92 6.54 -11.24 9.66
C LYS A 92 5.51 -12.14 8.97
N SER A 93 4.24 -12.08 9.37
CA SER A 93 3.18 -12.86 8.75
C SER A 93 1.81 -12.18 8.80
N GLY A 94 0.94 -12.60 7.89
CA GLY A 94 -0.46 -12.17 7.78
C GLY A 94 -0.73 -11.30 6.56
N VAL A 95 -2.00 -10.95 6.36
CA VAL A 95 -2.49 -10.16 5.23
C VAL A 95 -2.89 -8.77 5.71
N TYR A 96 -2.31 -7.73 5.14
CA TYR A 96 -2.58 -6.34 5.53
C TYR A 96 -2.75 -5.46 4.30
N SER A 97 -3.54 -4.39 4.41
CA SER A 97 -3.30 -3.24 3.54
C SER A 97 -2.08 -2.47 4.04
N ALA A 98 -1.46 -1.68 3.16
CA ALA A 98 -0.40 -0.74 3.53
C ALA A 98 -0.80 0.14 4.72
N TYR A 99 -2.07 0.58 4.74
CA TYR A 99 -2.64 1.36 5.83
C TYR A 99 -2.72 0.57 7.14
N ASP A 100 -3.28 -0.64 7.13
CA ASP A 100 -3.43 -1.46 8.34
C ASP A 100 -2.06 -1.84 8.92
N LEU A 101 -1.08 -2.13 8.05
CA LEU A 101 0.28 -2.40 8.46
C LEU A 101 0.92 -1.18 9.11
N LEU A 102 0.78 0.02 8.50
CA LEU A 102 1.31 1.25 9.09
C LEU A 102 0.73 1.52 10.48
N ILE A 103 -0.59 1.37 10.66
CA ILE A 103 -1.22 1.54 11.97
C ILE A 103 -0.63 0.57 12.99
N LYS A 104 -0.51 -0.71 12.60
CA LYS A 104 0.07 -1.75 13.45
C LYS A 104 1.51 -1.42 13.83
N LEU A 105 2.31 -0.93 12.89
CA LEU A 105 3.68 -0.52 13.14
C LEU A 105 3.78 0.70 14.06
N ASN A 106 2.90 1.69 13.87
CA ASN A 106 2.85 2.88 14.71
C ASN A 106 2.52 2.53 16.18
N TYR A 107 1.67 1.52 16.40
CA TYR A 107 1.35 1.04 17.74
C TYR A 107 2.51 0.28 18.41
N ILE A 108 3.36 -0.39 17.63
CA ILE A 108 4.30 -1.38 18.17
C ILE A 108 5.60 -0.79 18.74
N ASN A 109 6.08 0.40 18.33
CA ASN A 109 7.24 1.12 18.95
C ASN A 109 7.73 2.21 17.98
N ASN A 110 7.62 3.51 18.30
CA ASN A 110 8.32 4.67 17.67
C ASN A 110 8.92 4.45 16.27
N TYR A 111 8.17 3.82 15.36
CA TYR A 111 8.76 3.30 14.14
C TYR A 111 8.92 4.47 13.19
N GLN A 112 10.16 4.88 12.96
CA GLN A 112 10.42 6.00 12.08
C GLN A 112 10.23 5.54 10.64
N PHE A 113 9.07 5.86 10.10
CA PHE A 113 8.76 5.61 8.70
C PHE A 113 9.80 6.35 7.82
N PRO A 114 10.19 5.83 6.64
CA PRO A 114 11.00 6.58 5.69
C PRO A 114 10.19 7.75 5.12
N ASP A 115 10.82 8.89 4.85
CA ASP A 115 10.13 9.97 4.13
C ASP A 115 10.01 9.59 2.65
N ILE A 116 8.85 9.04 2.28
CA ILE A 116 8.54 8.63 0.91
C ILE A 116 8.05 9.80 0.03
N PHE A 117 7.96 11.00 0.60
CA PHE A 117 7.44 12.20 -0.05
C PHE A 117 8.49 13.31 -0.18
N ASN A 118 9.76 13.01 0.13
CA ASN A 118 10.89 13.94 0.05
C ASN A 118 11.08 14.60 -1.33
N GLU A 119 10.70 13.91 -2.41
CA GLU A 119 10.76 14.41 -3.80
C GLU A 119 9.48 15.14 -4.25
N ILE A 120 8.45 15.22 -3.42
CA ILE A 120 7.17 15.84 -3.77
C ILE A 120 7.21 17.33 -3.41
N ASP A 121 6.83 18.17 -4.39
CA ASP A 121 6.68 19.62 -4.20
C ASP A 121 5.88 19.94 -2.93
N LYS A 122 6.42 20.81 -2.05
CA LYS A 122 5.78 21.22 -0.79
C LYS A 122 4.33 21.67 -0.98
N GLU A 123 4.02 22.39 -2.05
CA GLU A 123 2.65 22.86 -2.33
C GLU A 123 1.65 21.71 -2.57
N LEU A 124 2.11 20.58 -3.10
CA LEU A 124 1.29 19.39 -3.30
C LEU A 124 1.07 18.66 -1.97
N LEU A 125 2.08 18.62 -1.11
CA LEU A 125 1.96 18.10 0.26
C LEU A 125 1.01 18.95 1.11
N ASP A 126 1.13 20.28 1.03
CA ASP A 126 0.22 21.21 1.69
C ASP A 126 -1.22 21.03 1.16
N THR A 127 -1.38 20.80 -0.14
CA THR A 127 -2.69 20.48 -0.77
C THR A 127 -3.27 19.17 -0.25
N ALA A 128 -2.46 18.11 -0.17
CA ALA A 128 -2.88 16.82 0.36
C ALA A 128 -3.27 16.89 1.84
N ARG A 129 -2.43 17.52 2.67
CA ARG A 129 -2.71 17.74 4.10
C ARG A 129 -4.01 18.53 4.29
N ALA A 130 -4.16 19.64 3.57
CA ALA A 130 -5.37 20.46 3.66
C ALA A 130 -6.63 19.71 3.23
N PHE A 131 -6.53 18.89 2.19
CA PHE A 131 -7.64 18.04 1.76
C PHE A 131 -8.09 17.08 2.87
N ILE A 132 -7.13 16.43 3.54
CA ILE A 132 -7.39 15.45 4.60
C ILE A 132 -7.95 16.13 5.85
N GLU A 133 -7.34 17.23 6.31
CA GLU A 133 -7.78 17.98 7.49
C GLU A 133 -9.18 18.59 7.31
N CYS A 134 -9.55 18.94 6.08
CA CYS A 134 -10.89 19.41 5.75
C CYS A 134 -11.90 18.27 5.50
N GLY A 135 -11.63 17.05 5.94
CA GLY A 135 -12.55 15.92 5.79
C GLY A 135 -12.80 15.53 4.33
N LEU A 136 -11.75 15.57 3.52
CA LEU A 136 -11.79 15.28 2.06
C LEU A 136 -12.69 16.24 1.27
N ASN A 137 -12.87 17.47 1.78
CA ASN A 137 -13.65 18.51 1.13
C ASN A 137 -12.74 19.49 0.37
N ALA A 138 -12.67 19.36 -0.95
CA ALA A 138 -11.84 20.23 -1.80
C ALA A 138 -12.24 21.71 -1.73
N SER A 139 -13.52 22.02 -1.54
CA SER A 139 -13.99 23.41 -1.44
C SER A 139 -13.55 24.06 -0.13
N ALA A 140 -13.64 23.34 1.00
CA ALA A 140 -13.14 23.82 2.27
C ALA A 140 -11.61 23.94 2.27
N ALA A 141 -10.91 22.93 1.74
CA ALA A 141 -9.45 22.90 1.67
C ALA A 141 -8.88 24.02 0.77
N SER A 142 -9.52 24.31 -0.37
CA SER A 142 -9.10 25.43 -1.24
C SER A 142 -9.22 26.79 -0.53
N ARG A 143 -10.27 27.00 0.26
CA ARG A 143 -10.42 28.19 1.10
C ARG A 143 -9.35 28.25 2.20
N MET A 144 -9.05 27.11 2.84
CA MET A 144 -8.03 27.03 3.88
C MET A 144 -6.63 27.39 3.35
N LEU A 145 -6.33 27.02 2.10
CA LEU A 145 -5.06 27.36 1.45
C LEU A 145 -5.07 28.72 0.75
N TYR A 146 -6.18 29.47 0.80
CA TYR A 146 -6.35 30.75 0.10
C TYR A 146 -6.05 30.67 -1.41
N ILE A 147 -6.38 29.54 -2.04
CA ILE A 147 -6.22 29.34 -3.50
C ILE A 147 -7.57 29.08 -4.16
N HIS A 148 -7.65 29.36 -5.45
CA HIS A 148 -8.84 29.06 -6.23
C HIS A 148 -9.07 27.54 -6.31
N ARG A 149 -10.35 27.12 -6.33
CA ARG A 149 -10.75 25.71 -6.42
C ARG A 149 -10.12 24.96 -7.60
N ASN A 150 -9.92 25.63 -8.73
CA ASN A 150 -9.32 25.00 -9.92
C ASN A 150 -7.84 24.68 -9.68
N THR A 151 -7.10 25.63 -9.08
CA THR A 151 -5.69 25.44 -8.70
C THR A 151 -5.57 24.30 -7.68
N PHE A 152 -6.47 24.28 -6.69
CA PHE A 152 -6.53 23.19 -5.71
C PHE A 152 -6.75 21.83 -6.38
N ASN A 153 -7.77 21.72 -7.25
CA ASN A 153 -8.07 20.46 -7.96
C ASN A 153 -6.92 20.00 -8.86
N TYR A 154 -6.24 20.94 -9.52
CA TYR A 154 -5.04 20.64 -10.30
C TYR A 154 -3.91 20.09 -9.42
N ARG A 155 -3.61 20.75 -8.29
CA ARG A 155 -2.58 20.29 -7.33
C ARG A 155 -2.94 18.92 -6.74
N LEU A 156 -4.19 18.73 -6.33
CA LEU A 156 -4.68 17.45 -5.81
C LEU A 156 -4.52 16.33 -6.85
N LYS A 157 -4.91 16.59 -8.10
CA LYS A 157 -4.72 15.64 -9.20
C LYS A 157 -3.24 15.34 -9.44
N LYS A 158 -2.39 16.37 -9.49
CA LYS A 158 -0.93 16.23 -9.67
C LYS A 158 -0.31 15.38 -8.55
N PHE A 159 -0.71 15.58 -7.30
CA PHE A 159 -0.30 14.75 -6.17
C PHE A 159 -0.65 13.27 -6.39
N ILE A 160 -1.91 12.97 -6.74
CA ILE A 160 -2.38 11.60 -7.00
C ILE A 160 -1.66 10.98 -8.19
N ASP A 161 -1.44 11.75 -9.26
CA ASP A 161 -0.79 11.26 -10.48
C ASP A 161 0.70 10.92 -10.26
N ILE A 162 1.41 11.68 -9.41
CA ILE A 162 2.82 11.43 -9.06
C ILE A 162 2.95 10.30 -8.04
N THR A 163 2.18 10.38 -6.95
CA THR A 163 2.28 9.41 -5.85
C THR A 163 1.59 8.08 -6.17
N LYS A 164 0.65 8.07 -7.13
CA LYS A 164 -0.29 6.98 -7.38
C LYS A 164 -1.18 6.63 -6.18
N ILE A 165 -1.24 7.51 -5.17
CA ILE A 165 -2.06 7.34 -3.98
C ILE A 165 -3.29 8.23 -4.11
N ASP A 166 -4.45 7.63 -4.39
CA ASP A 166 -5.71 8.37 -4.45
C ASP A 166 -6.23 8.66 -3.03
N ILE A 167 -5.93 9.84 -2.50
CA ILE A 167 -6.37 10.30 -1.18
C ILE A 167 -7.84 10.71 -1.13
N ARG A 168 -8.62 10.55 -2.21
CA ARG A 168 -10.08 10.62 -2.14
C ARG A 168 -10.67 9.39 -1.46
N LEU A 169 -9.90 8.30 -1.41
CA LEU A 169 -10.20 7.12 -0.62
C LEU A 169 -9.74 7.33 0.82
N VAL A 170 -10.64 7.13 1.77
CA VAL A 170 -10.42 7.41 3.20
C VAL A 170 -9.17 6.70 3.75
N ASN A 171 -8.98 5.41 3.44
CA ASN A 171 -7.81 4.66 3.92
C ASN A 171 -6.49 5.23 3.38
N ASN A 172 -6.48 5.67 2.12
CA ASN A 172 -5.31 6.31 1.52
C ASN A 172 -5.05 7.70 2.11
N ALA A 173 -6.10 8.47 2.37
CA ALA A 173 -5.99 9.76 3.06
C ALA A 173 -5.35 9.61 4.44
N PHE A 174 -5.83 8.68 5.27
CA PHE A 174 -5.24 8.43 6.58
C PHE A 174 -3.82 7.89 6.49
N PHE A 175 -3.53 7.00 5.53
CA PHE A 175 -2.17 6.54 5.24
C PHE A 175 -1.22 7.71 4.99
N VAL A 176 -1.60 8.63 4.08
CA VAL A 176 -0.79 9.82 3.77
C VAL A 176 -0.67 10.73 4.98
N TYR A 177 -1.76 10.93 5.73
CA TYR A 177 -1.75 11.75 6.94
C TYR A 177 -0.75 11.24 7.98
N LEU A 178 -0.73 9.94 8.26
CA LEU A 178 0.22 9.34 9.21
C LEU A 178 1.67 9.57 8.79
N LEU A 179 1.95 9.51 7.49
CA LEU A 179 3.30 9.75 6.96
C LEU A 179 3.69 11.23 6.99
N LEU A 180 2.72 12.15 6.83
CA LEU A 180 2.95 13.61 6.85
C LEU A 180 2.90 14.25 8.24
N SER A 181 2.41 13.55 9.26
CA SER A 181 2.23 14.07 10.63
C SER A 181 3.45 13.89 11.53
N ARG A 182 4.65 13.84 10.93
CA ARG A 182 5.92 13.80 11.66
C ARG A 182 6.38 15.18 12.08
#